data_AF-A0A0V0HI60-F1
#
_entry.id   AF-A0A0V0HI60-F1
#
_cell.length_a   1.000
_cell.length_b   1.000
_cell.length_c   1.000
_cell.angle_alpha   90.00
_cell.angle_beta   90.00
_cell.angle_gamma   90.00
#
_symmetry.space_group_name_H-M   'P 1'
#
loop_
_entity.id
_entity.type
_entity.pdbx_description
1 polymer ?
#
loop_
_entity_poly.entity_id
_entity_poly.type
_entity_poly.pdbx_seq_one_letter_code
_entity_poly.pdbx_strand_id
1 'polypeptide(L)'
;MSEVFEGYERQYCELSVNLSRKCNSAAQLADGELKKQQISELKVGLDDADVLIRKMDLEARSLQPSLKATLLAKLREYKSDLNKLKKEVNKLTLTSANQAAHDLESGMMDPHAVCILKLSFSSVFSSSPYIFV
;
A
#
# COMPACT_ATOMS: atom_id res chain seq x y z
N MET A 1 -18.76 11.71 8.72
CA MET A 1 -17.44 11.93 8.07
C MET A 1 -17.66 12.83 6.86
N SER A 2 -16.60 13.28 6.17
CA SER A 2 -16.77 14.01 4.90
C SER A 2 -16.96 13.01 3.77
N GLU A 3 -17.99 13.20 2.94
CA GLU A 3 -18.29 12.34 1.80
C GLU A 3 -17.09 12.24 0.84
N VAL A 4 -16.35 13.34 0.69
CA VAL A 4 -15.13 13.42 -0.13
C VAL A 4 -14.02 12.54 0.45
N PHE A 5 -13.81 12.59 1.76
CA PHE A 5 -12.82 11.75 2.44
C PHE A 5 -13.17 10.27 2.30
N GLU A 6 -14.44 9.91 2.51
CA GLU A 6 -14.92 8.54 2.39
C GLU A 6 -14.77 8.00 0.96
N GLY A 7 -15.00 8.85 -0.06
CA GLY A 7 -14.76 8.51 -1.46
C GLY A 7 -13.28 8.21 -1.76
N TYR A 8 -12.35 8.99 -1.20
CA TYR A 8 -10.92 8.71 -1.34
C TYR A 8 -10.47 7.49 -0.54
N GLU A 9 -11.02 7.26 0.64
CA GLU A 9 -10.72 6.10 1.49
C GLU A 9 -11.13 4.80 0.79
N ARG A 10 -12.32 4.76 0.16
CA ARG A 10 -12.77 3.61 -0.64
C ARG A 10 -11.84 3.33 -1.82
N GLN A 11 -11.44 4.36 -2.56
CA GLN A 11 -10.49 4.22 -3.67
C GLN A 11 -9.14 3.67 -3.18
N TYR A 12 -8.62 4.19 -2.06
CA TYR A 12 -7.37 3.72 -1.48
C TYR A 12 -7.46 2.24 -1.04
N CYS A 13 -8.60 1.85 -0.46
CA CYS A 13 -8.86 0.46 -0.06
C CYS A 13 -8.87 -0.48 -1.27
N GLU A 14 -9.66 -0.17 -2.30
CA GLU A 14 -9.73 -0.97 -3.52
C GLU A 14 -8.34 -1.10 -4.18
N LEU A 15 -7.63 0.02 -4.27
CA LEU A 15 -6.30 0.06 -4.85
C LEU A 15 -5.29 -0.73 -4.02
N SER A 16 -5.36 -0.69 -2.69
CA SER A 16 -4.52 -1.51 -1.81
C SER A 16 -4.76 -3.01 -1.97
N VAL A 17 -6.03 -3.43 -2.14
CA VAL A 17 -6.39 -4.83 -2.42
C VAL A 17 -5.86 -5.26 -3.79
N ASN A 18 -5.97 -4.40 -4.80
CA ASN A 18 -5.44 -4.64 -6.14
C ASN A 18 -3.91 -4.77 -6.13
N LEU A 19 -3.22 -3.84 -5.45
CA LEU A 19 -1.77 -3.87 -5.27
C LEU A 19 -1.31 -5.13 -4.54
N SER A 20 -2.00 -5.52 -3.47
CA SER A 20 -1.67 -6.73 -2.72
C SER A 20 -1.80 -8.00 -3.57
N ARG A 21 -2.89 -8.12 -4.35
CA ARG A 21 -3.07 -9.25 -5.28
C ARG A 21 -1.97 -9.27 -6.35
N LYS A 22 -1.73 -8.14 -7.01
CA LYS A 22 -0.68 -8.02 -8.04
C LYS A 22 0.71 -8.31 -7.47
N CYS A 23 1.00 -7.87 -6.25
CA CYS A 23 2.28 -8.12 -5.58
C CYS A 23 2.50 -9.60 -5.29
N ASN A 24 1.47 -10.31 -4.82
CA ASN A 24 1.54 -11.74 -4.58
C ASN A 24 1.72 -12.51 -5.90
N SER A 25 0.92 -12.17 -6.93
CA SER A 25 1.11 -12.74 -8.27
C SER A 25 2.51 -12.48 -8.83
N ALA A 26 3.03 -11.26 -8.71
CA ALA A 26 4.38 -10.91 -9.15
C ALA A 26 5.49 -11.64 -8.38
N ALA A 27 5.27 -11.93 -7.09
CA ALA A 27 6.19 -12.70 -6.27
C ALA A 27 6.23 -14.19 -6.66
N GLN A 28 5.13 -14.73 -7.20
CA GLN A 28 5.03 -16.11 -7.68
C GLN A 28 5.52 -16.30 -9.12
N LEU A 29 5.61 -15.22 -9.90
CA LEU A 29 6.13 -15.27 -11.26
C LEU A 29 7.65 -15.46 -11.28
N ALA A 30 8.13 -16.28 -12.21
CA ALA A 30 9.55 -16.40 -12.50
C ALA A 30 10.12 -15.07 -13.02
N ASP A 31 11.41 -14.84 -12.77
CA ASP A 31 12.09 -13.64 -13.26
C ASP A 31 12.07 -13.58 -14.79
N GLY A 32 11.36 -12.58 -15.31
CA GLY A 32 11.09 -12.43 -16.73
C GLY A 32 10.34 -11.12 -17.04
N GLU A 33 10.06 -10.89 -18.33
CA GLU A 33 9.41 -9.66 -18.81
C GLU A 33 8.03 -9.44 -18.17
N LEU A 34 7.27 -10.51 -17.96
CA LEU A 34 5.97 -10.47 -17.27
C LEU A 34 6.07 -9.97 -15.82
N LYS A 35 7.07 -10.45 -15.06
CA LYS A 35 7.30 -9.98 -13.68
C LYS A 35 7.71 -8.51 -13.66
N LYS A 36 8.58 -8.08 -14.59
CA LYS A 36 8.98 -6.67 -14.73
C LYS A 36 7.78 -5.78 -15.08
N GLN A 37 6.90 -6.22 -15.98
CA GLN A 37 5.68 -5.49 -16.31
C GLN A 37 4.75 -5.35 -15.10
N GLN A 38 4.49 -6.44 -14.37
CA GLN A 38 3.68 -6.41 -13.14
C GLN A 38 4.27 -5.49 -12.07
N ILE A 39 5.60 -5.49 -11.90
CA ILE A 39 6.31 -4.59 -10.98
C ILE A 39 6.14 -3.12 -11.40
N SER A 40 6.21 -2.81 -12.70
CA SER A 40 5.98 -1.44 -13.20
C SER A 40 4.55 -0.98 -12.93
N GLU A 41 3.56 -1.85 -13.17
CA GLU A 41 2.16 -1.56 -12.81
C GLU A 41 1.96 -1.35 -11.31
N LEU A 42 2.64 -2.15 -10.47
CA LEU A 42 2.63 -1.97 -9.02
C LEU A 42 3.23 -0.62 -8.61
N LYS A 43 4.31 -0.18 -9.26
CA LYS A 43 4.91 1.14 -9.00
C LYS A 43 3.96 2.29 -9.34
N VAL A 44 3.24 2.19 -10.46
CA VAL A 44 2.22 3.18 -10.86
C VAL A 44 1.11 3.22 -9.81
N GLY A 45 0.54 2.07 -9.44
CA GLY A 45 -0.50 2.05 -8.41
C GLY A 45 -0.01 2.53 -7.04
N LEU A 46 1.24 2.26 -6.66
CA LEU A 46 1.82 2.82 -5.43
C LEU A 46 1.94 4.35 -5.45
N ASP A 47 2.09 4.96 -6.62
CA ASP A 47 2.06 6.42 -6.79
C ASP A 47 0.63 6.95 -6.67
N ASP A 48 -0.34 6.30 -7.33
CA ASP A 48 -1.77 6.64 -7.19
C ASP A 48 -2.24 6.56 -5.73
N ALA A 49 -1.77 5.56 -4.98
CA ALA A 49 -2.04 5.42 -3.55
C ALA A 49 -1.46 6.60 -2.74
N ASP A 50 -0.26 7.08 -3.09
CA ASP A 50 0.39 8.24 -2.46
C ASP A 50 -0.44 9.51 -2.71
N VAL A 51 -0.91 9.69 -3.94
CA VAL A 51 -1.77 10.79 -4.35
C VAL A 51 -3.08 10.77 -3.55
N LEU A 52 -3.72 9.60 -3.40
CA LEU A 52 -4.94 9.46 -2.59
C LEU A 52 -4.70 9.81 -1.13
N ILE A 53 -3.61 9.34 -0.53
CA ILE A 53 -3.23 9.70 0.84
C ILE A 53 -3.04 11.22 0.98
N ARG A 54 -2.40 11.88 0.00
CA ARG A 54 -2.24 13.34 0.03
C ARG A 54 -3.57 14.09 -0.09
N LYS A 55 -4.48 13.61 -0.95
CA LYS A 55 -5.84 14.17 -1.07
C LYS A 55 -6.61 14.03 0.24
N MET A 56 -6.54 12.85 0.87
CA MET A 56 -7.13 12.62 2.19
C MET A 56 -6.52 13.50 3.29
N ASP A 57 -5.22 13.77 3.26
CA ASP A 57 -4.54 14.67 4.22
C ASP A 57 -5.03 16.12 4.10
N LEU A 58 -5.20 16.61 2.86
CA LEU A 58 -5.75 17.94 2.60
C LEU A 58 -7.21 18.05 3.08
N GLU A 59 -8.02 17.04 2.76
CA GLU A 59 -9.42 16.98 3.20
C GLU A 59 -9.52 16.94 4.73
N ALA A 60 -8.74 16.07 5.38
CA ALA A 60 -8.72 15.94 6.85
C ALA A 60 -8.29 17.24 7.56
N ARG A 61 -7.42 18.05 6.94
CA ARG A 61 -7.03 19.36 7.48
C ARG A 61 -8.14 20.39 7.43
N SER A 62 -9.07 20.26 6.50
CA SER A 62 -10.25 21.15 6.36
C SER A 62 -11.39 20.77 7.29
N LEU A 63 -11.33 19.61 7.96
CA LEU A 63 -12.36 19.15 8.89
C LEU A 63 -12.17 19.69 10.31
N GLN A 64 -13.21 19.52 11.12
CA GLN A 64 -13.21 19.94 12.52
C GLN A 64 -12.08 19.25 13.32
N PRO A 65 -11.51 19.93 14.35
CA PRO A 65 -10.36 19.44 15.10
C PRO A 65 -10.54 18.03 15.71
N SER A 66 -11.77 17.72 16.14
CA SER A 66 -12.15 16.43 16.71
C SER A 66 -11.96 15.28 15.73
N LEU A 67 -12.44 15.42 14.49
CA LEU A 67 -12.31 14.41 13.44
C LEU A 67 -10.89 14.39 12.84
N LYS A 68 -10.27 15.56 12.72
CA LYS A 68 -8.91 15.73 12.18
C LYS A 68 -7.89 14.88 12.91
N ALA A 69 -7.89 14.88 14.25
CA ALA A 69 -6.92 14.12 15.03
C ALA A 69 -6.99 12.61 14.73
N THR A 70 -8.20 12.05 14.68
CA THR A 70 -8.44 10.63 14.35
C THR A 70 -8.03 10.30 12.92
N LEU A 71 -8.37 11.16 11.95
CA LEU A 71 -8.02 10.93 10.54
C LEU A 71 -6.52 11.05 10.29
N LEU A 72 -5.83 12.00 10.94
CA LEU A 72 -4.37 12.12 10.82
C LEU A 72 -3.64 10.91 11.41
N ALA A 73 -4.18 10.30 12.49
CA ALA A 73 -3.63 9.05 13.01
C ALA A 73 -3.73 7.92 11.96
N LYS A 74 -4.91 7.71 11.37
CA LYS A 74 -5.12 6.75 10.27
C LYS A 74 -4.20 7.01 9.07
N LEU A 75 -4.06 8.26 8.65
CA LEU A 75 -3.20 8.62 7.51
C LEU A 75 -1.72 8.34 7.76
N ARG A 76 -1.26 8.45 9.01
CA ARG A 76 0.12 8.07 9.37
C ARG A 76 0.33 6.55 9.25
N GLU A 77 -0.67 5.76 9.62
CA GLU A 77 -0.64 4.30 9.42
C GLU A 77 -0.63 3.96 7.93
N TYR A 78 -1.54 4.52 7.14
CA TYR A 78 -1.59 4.31 5.69
C TYR A 78 -0.27 4.70 4.99
N LYS A 79 0.36 5.82 5.37
CA LYS A 79 1.69 6.19 4.87
C LYS A 79 2.76 5.14 5.23
N SER A 80 2.74 4.67 6.47
CA SER A 80 3.70 3.68 6.95
C SER A 80 3.56 2.36 6.17
N ASP A 81 2.32 1.88 6.00
CA ASP A 81 2.04 0.64 5.28
C ASP A 81 2.34 0.75 3.78
N LEU A 82 2.03 1.88 3.15
CA LEU A 82 2.41 2.15 1.76
C LEU A 82 3.95 2.15 1.62
N ASN A 83 4.67 2.77 2.56
CA ASN A 83 6.13 2.78 2.52
C ASN A 83 6.73 1.37 2.67
N LYS A 84 6.13 0.51 3.50
CA LYS A 84 6.53 -0.91 3.59
C LYS A 84 6.30 -1.61 2.25
N LEU A 85 5.13 -1.44 1.63
CA LEU A 85 4.80 -2.06 0.34
C LEU A 85 5.74 -1.57 -0.79
N LYS A 86 6.08 -0.27 -0.81
CA LYS A 86 7.09 0.29 -1.72
C LYS A 86 8.45 -0.41 -1.58
N LYS A 87 8.89 -0.67 -0.33
CA LYS A 87 10.14 -1.41 -0.09
C LYS A 87 10.08 -2.85 -0.59
N GLU A 88 8.98 -3.55 -0.34
CA GLU A 88 8.79 -4.93 -0.82
C GLU A 88 8.80 -5.00 -2.36
N VAL A 89 8.07 -4.11 -3.05
CA VAL A 89 8.07 -4.06 -4.52
C VAL A 89 9.46 -3.72 -5.09
N ASN A 90 10.20 -2.82 -4.44
CA ASN A 90 11.58 -2.53 -4.83
C ASN A 90 12.50 -3.75 -4.61
N LYS A 91 12.30 -4.52 -3.53
CA LYS A 91 13.03 -5.77 -3.29
C LYS A 91 12.72 -6.84 -4.34
N LEU A 92 11.46 -6.96 -4.78
CA LEU A 92 11.07 -7.81 -5.92
C LEU A 92 11.72 -7.37 -7.23
N THR A 93 11.97 -6.06 -7.38
CA THR A 93 12.72 -5.51 -8.52
C THR A 93 14.21 -5.87 -8.44
N LEU A 94 14.82 -5.73 -7.25
CA LEU A 94 16.25 -6.00 -7.03
C LEU A 94 16.59 -7.48 -7.11
N THR A 95 15.74 -8.37 -6.59
CA THR A 95 15.91 -9.83 -6.79
C THR A 95 15.90 -10.22 -8.27
N SER A 96 15.17 -9.49 -9.12
CA SER A 96 15.23 -9.63 -10.58
C SER A 96 16.52 -9.04 -11.20
N ALA A 97 17.10 -8.01 -10.57
CA ALA A 97 18.32 -7.34 -11.03
C ALA A 97 19.63 -7.99 -10.51
N ASN A 98 19.57 -8.79 -9.44
CA ASN A 98 20.73 -9.39 -8.78
C ASN A 98 21.36 -10.57 -9.55
N GLN A 99 20.91 -10.89 -10.75
CA GLN A 99 21.70 -11.68 -11.72
C GLN A 99 22.62 -10.80 -12.59
N ALA A 100 22.56 -9.47 -12.46
CA ALA A 100 23.32 -8.55 -13.31
C ALA A 100 24.30 -7.63 -12.57
N ALA A 101 24.23 -7.44 -11.24
CA ALA A 101 25.24 -6.64 -10.55
C ALA A 101 25.40 -6.98 -9.06
N HIS A 102 26.66 -7.13 -8.69
CA HIS A 102 27.26 -7.45 -7.41
C HIS A 102 27.06 -6.34 -6.35
N ASP A 103 26.82 -6.77 -5.10
CA ASP A 103 27.18 -6.13 -3.82
C ASP A 103 26.44 -4.85 -3.35
N LEU A 104 25.63 -4.98 -2.29
CA LEU A 104 25.94 -4.48 -0.93
C LEU A 104 24.68 -4.52 -0.02
N GLU A 105 24.88 -5.05 1.19
CA GLU A 105 24.18 -4.71 2.45
C GLU A 105 22.77 -5.26 2.72
N SER A 106 22.76 -6.33 3.53
CA SER A 106 21.96 -6.54 4.74
C SER A 106 20.43 -6.56 4.69
N GLY A 107 19.89 -7.64 5.26
CA GLY A 107 18.55 -7.63 5.86
C GLY A 107 17.68 -8.81 5.45
N MET A 108 17.95 -9.96 6.07
CA MET A 108 17.04 -11.08 6.33
C MET A 108 15.74 -11.09 5.51
N MET A 109 15.71 -11.95 4.48
CA MET A 109 14.49 -12.33 3.77
C MET A 109 13.64 -13.20 4.70
N ASP A 110 12.60 -12.62 5.30
CA ASP A 110 11.46 -13.40 5.76
C ASP A 110 10.47 -13.57 4.59
N PRO A 111 10.24 -14.80 4.08
CA PRO A 111 9.27 -15.08 3.03
C PRO A 111 7.81 -15.06 3.52
N HIS A 112 7.54 -14.69 4.77
CA HIS A 112 6.20 -14.66 5.37
C HIS A 112 5.51 -13.28 5.38
N ALA A 113 6.17 -12.22 4.88
CA ALA A 113 5.61 -10.86 4.88
C ALA A 113 4.55 -10.59 3.79
N VAL A 114 4.30 -11.55 2.88
CA VAL A 114 3.52 -11.36 1.63
C VAL A 114 2.06 -10.92 1.84
N CYS A 115 1.48 -10.95 3.05
CA CYS A 115 0.06 -10.67 3.23
C CYS A 115 -0.35 -9.88 4.49
N ILE A 116 0.56 -9.18 5.18
CA ILE A 116 0.19 -8.43 6.41
C ILE A 116 -0.88 -7.36 6.14
N LEU A 117 -0.99 -6.85 4.91
CA LEU A 117 -2.05 -5.90 4.54
C LEU A 117 -3.47 -6.48 4.68
N LYS A 118 -3.66 -7.80 4.52
CA LYS A 118 -4.99 -8.41 4.68
C LYS A 118 -5.49 -8.32 6.14
N LEU A 119 -4.58 -8.27 7.12
CA LEU A 119 -4.91 -8.24 8.55
C LEU A 119 -4.95 -6.82 9.13
N SER A 120 -4.03 -5.92 8.73
CA SER A 120 -4.06 -4.52 9.18
C SER A 120 -5.27 -3.77 8.64
N PHE A 121 -5.62 -3.95 7.36
CA PHE A 121 -6.74 -3.23 6.76
C PHE A 121 -8.09 -3.66 7.36
N SER A 122 -8.25 -4.96 7.65
CA SER A 122 -9.46 -5.49 8.27
C SER A 122 -9.63 -5.06 9.73
N SER A 123 -8.52 -4.93 10.48
CA SER A 123 -8.55 -4.48 11.87
C SER A 123 -8.86 -2.99 12.00
N VAL A 124 -8.35 -2.15 11.09
CA VAL A 124 -8.65 -0.71 11.05
C VAL A 124 -10.10 -0.45 10.61
N PHE A 125 -10.67 -1.28 9.74
CA PHE A 125 -12.04 -1.12 9.26
C PHE A 125 -13.11 -1.63 10.24
N SER A 126 -12.80 -2.62 11.08
CA SER A 126 -13.76 -3.16 12.06
C SER A 126 -14.13 -2.16 13.18
N SER A 127 -13.42 -1.03 13.32
CA SER A 127 -13.77 0.05 14.27
C SER A 127 -14.63 1.17 13.66
N SER A 128 -14.97 1.12 12.36
CA SER A 128 -16.00 2.01 11.80
C SER A 128 -17.31 1.23 11.66
N PRO A 129 -18.42 1.67 12.30
CA PRO A 129 -19.70 0.93 12.31
C PRO A 129 -20.45 0.93 10.96
N TYR A 130 -19.75 1.00 9.82
CA TYR A 130 -20.33 1.13 8.49
C TYR A 130 -19.68 0.19 7.47
N ILE A 131 -19.66 -1.13 7.72
CA ILE A 131 -19.65 -2.13 6.65
C ILE A 131 -20.50 -3.33 7.10
N PHE A 132 -21.78 -3.29 6.75
CA PHE A 132 -22.53 -4.48 6.33
C PHE A 132 -23.52 -4.02 5.27
N VAL A 133 -23.15 -4.18 4.00
CA VAL A 133 -24.01 -4.41 2.83
C VAL A 133 -23.10 -4.91 1.71
#